data_AF-A0A7C4LHT1-F1
#
_entry.id   AF-A0A7C4LHT1-F1
#
_cell.length_a   1.000
_cell.length_b   1.000
_cell.length_c   1.000
_cell.angle_alpha   90.00
_cell.angle_beta   90.00
_cell.angle_gamma   90.00
#
_symmetry.space_group_name_H-M   'P 1'
#
loop_
_entity.id
_entity.type
_entity.pdbx_description
1 polymer ?
#
loop_
_entity_poly.entity_id
_entity_poly.type
_entity_poly.pdbx_seq_one_letter_code
_entity_poly.pdbx_strand_id
1 'polypeptide(L)'
;MSNWFERLLGRGTPSSAQSAKERLQFVLIHDRTDLSPAVLETLKDEIIAVISKHVEIDADGVEINLSQTQRENRLVANIPLLAAPGARRRSRK
;
A
#
# COMPACT_ATOMS: atom_id res chain seq x y z
N MET A 1 -47.99 -16.67 -11.05
CA MET A 1 -47.78 -16.92 -9.60
C MET A 1 -46.37 -17.45 -9.41
N SER A 2 -45.40 -16.55 -9.60
CA SER A 2 -43.98 -16.84 -9.77
C SER A 2 -43.22 -16.17 -8.63
N ASN A 3 -43.08 -16.86 -7.50
CA ASN A 3 -42.52 -16.28 -6.25
C ASN A 3 -41.41 -17.12 -5.61
N TRP A 4 -40.69 -17.90 -6.40
CA TRP A 4 -39.53 -18.68 -5.94
C TRP A 4 -38.18 -18.07 -6.34
N PHE A 5 -38.15 -17.21 -7.38
CA PHE A 5 -36.93 -16.52 -7.82
C PHE A 5 -36.54 -15.32 -6.94
N GLU A 6 -37.48 -14.73 -6.20
CA GLU A 6 -37.22 -13.54 -5.36
C GLU A 6 -36.47 -13.85 -4.05
N ARG A 7 -36.38 -15.13 -3.64
CA ARG A 7 -35.64 -15.54 -2.43
C ARG A 7 -34.16 -15.80 -2.68
N LEU A 8 -33.73 -15.84 -3.95
CA LEU A 8 -32.31 -15.92 -4.31
C LEU A 8 -31.72 -14.54 -4.64
N LEU A 9 -32.58 -13.55 -4.91
CA LEU A 9 -32.17 -12.18 -5.28
C LEU A 9 -32.37 -11.13 -4.16
N GLY A 10 -32.70 -11.58 -2.94
CA GLY A 10 -33.15 -10.70 -1.85
C GLY A 10 -32.28 -10.73 -0.60
N ARG A 11 -31.28 -9.84 -0.57
CA ARG A 11 -30.54 -9.28 0.59
C ARG A 11 -29.13 -9.82 0.82
N GLY A 12 -28.18 -8.96 0.45
CA GLY A 12 -26.97 -8.75 1.25
C GLY A 12 -25.73 -9.48 0.78
N THR A 13 -25.33 -9.31 -0.48
CA THR A 13 -23.89 -9.36 -0.76
C THR A 13 -23.35 -7.94 -0.72
N PRO A 14 -22.52 -7.55 0.27
CA PRO A 14 -21.65 -6.40 0.12
C PRO A 14 -20.58 -6.79 -0.91
N SER A 15 -20.95 -6.86 -2.19
CA SER A 15 -20.05 -7.37 -3.22
C SER A 15 -19.26 -6.20 -3.78
N SER A 16 -17.97 -6.15 -3.47
CA SER A 16 -16.90 -5.43 -4.19
C SER A 16 -16.78 -3.90 -4.10
N ALA A 17 -17.73 -3.18 -3.50
CA ALA A 17 -17.66 -1.70 -3.46
C ALA A 17 -16.56 -1.14 -2.55
N GLN A 18 -15.99 -1.97 -1.68
CA GLN A 18 -14.82 -1.62 -0.90
C GLN A 18 -13.60 -2.16 -1.63
N SER A 19 -13.19 -1.44 -2.67
CA SER A 19 -11.84 -1.59 -3.22
C SER A 19 -10.87 -1.36 -2.06
N ALA A 20 -10.40 -2.44 -1.44
CA ALA A 20 -9.43 -2.36 -0.36
C ALA A 20 -8.18 -1.68 -0.93
N LYS A 21 -7.91 -0.45 -0.50
CA LYS A 21 -6.66 0.24 -0.84
C LYS A 21 -5.57 -0.44 -0.03
N GLU A 22 -4.85 -1.36 -0.66
CA GLU A 22 -3.70 -2.01 -0.06
C GLU A 22 -2.52 -1.03 -0.05
N ARG A 23 -1.71 -1.10 1.02
CA ARG A 23 -0.54 -0.25 1.24
C ARG A 23 0.59 -1.09 1.80
N LEU A 24 1.80 -0.87 1.30
CA LEU A 24 3.01 -1.41 1.89
C LEU A 24 3.52 -0.45 2.96
N GLN A 25 3.83 -0.99 4.13
CA GLN A 25 4.51 -0.25 5.20
C GLN A 25 5.97 -0.72 5.28
N PHE A 26 6.90 0.21 5.17
CA PHE A 26 8.33 -0.02 5.31
C PHE A 26 8.87 0.79 6.48
N VAL A 27 9.61 0.15 7.38
CA VAL A 27 10.20 0.79 8.56
C VAL A 27 11.68 0.47 8.60
N LEU A 28 12.51 1.51 8.52
CA LEU A 28 13.95 1.44 8.70
C LEU A 28 14.31 2.09 10.04
N ILE A 29 15.00 1.35 10.91
CA ILE A 29 15.50 1.82 12.20
C ILE A 29 17.02 1.70 12.17
N HIS A 30 17.72 2.78 12.50
CA HIS A 30 19.19 2.79 12.53
C HIS A 30 19.73 3.65 13.69
N ASP A 31 20.94 3.32 14.15
CA ASP A 31 21.63 4.02 15.24
C ASP A 31 22.23 5.36 14.78
N ARG A 32 22.18 6.41 15.62
CA ARG A 32 22.45 7.81 15.23
C ARG A 32 23.81 8.12 14.61
N THR A 33 24.78 7.22 14.68
CA THR A 33 26.19 7.51 14.36
C THR A 33 26.54 7.49 12.88
N ASP A 34 25.74 6.85 12.02
CA ASP A 34 26.29 6.42 10.72
C ASP A 34 25.66 7.03 9.46
N LEU A 35 24.50 7.69 9.53
CA LEU A 35 23.83 8.21 8.32
C LEU A 35 23.46 9.68 8.45
N SER A 36 23.94 10.47 7.50
CA SER A 36 23.52 11.86 7.34
C SER A 36 22.09 11.93 6.78
N PRO A 37 21.36 13.03 7.01
CA PRO A 37 20.03 13.23 6.43
C PRO A 37 20.01 13.07 4.90
N ALA A 38 21.06 13.53 4.21
CA ALA A 38 21.18 13.40 2.76
C ALA A 38 21.30 11.94 2.30
N VAL A 39 22.01 11.10 3.06
CA VAL A 39 22.12 9.66 2.77
C VAL A 39 20.78 8.96 3.00
N LEU A 40 20.04 9.34 4.04
CA LEU A 40 18.69 8.81 4.29
C LEU A 40 17.72 9.14 3.15
N GLU A 41 17.77 10.37 2.62
CA GLU A 41 16.98 10.78 1.45
C GLU A 41 17.37 9.99 0.18
N THR A 42 18.66 9.72 0.00
CA THR A 42 19.13 8.91 -1.14
C THR A 42 18.64 7.46 -1.03
N LEU A 43 18.83 6.84 0.14
CA LEU A 43 18.35 5.49 0.44
C LEU A 43 16.85 5.36 0.22
N LYS A 44 16.09 6.37 0.62
CA LYS A 44 14.65 6.47 0.42
C LYS A 44 14.28 6.39 -1.07
N ASP A 45 14.90 7.23 -1.90
CA ASP A 45 14.64 7.24 -3.35
C ASP A 45 15.04 5.90 -4.00
N GLU A 46 16.16 5.32 -3.60
CA GLU A 46 16.64 4.01 -4.09
C GLU A 46 15.69 2.86 -3.73
N ILE A 47 15.21 2.81 -2.48
CA ILE A 47 14.27 1.77 -2.02
C ILE A 47 12.95 1.86 -2.79
N ILE A 48 12.41 3.07 -2.97
CA ILE A 48 11.17 3.28 -3.74
C ILE A 48 11.37 2.85 -5.19
N ALA A 49 12.50 3.22 -5.80
CA ALA A 49 12.82 2.81 -7.17
C ALA A 49 12.95 1.28 -7.32
N VAL A 50 13.48 0.58 -6.32
CA VAL A 50 13.54 -0.89 -6.31
C VAL A 50 12.15 -1.50 -6.14
N ILE A 51 11.34 -1.02 -5.19
CA ILE A 51 9.97 -1.53 -4.98
C ILE A 51 9.13 -1.36 -6.25
N SER A 52 9.26 -0.21 -6.94
CA SER A 52 8.55 0.10 -8.19
C SER A 52 8.85 -0.88 -9.33
N LYS A 53 9.99 -1.59 -9.29
CA LYS A 53 10.35 -2.62 -10.28
C LYS A 53 9.57 -3.93 -10.09
N HIS A 54 9.06 -4.16 -8.88
CA HIS A 54 8.42 -5.42 -8.50
C HIS A 54 6.93 -5.27 -8.19
N VAL A 55 6.49 -4.05 -7.87
CA VAL A 55 5.12 -3.75 -7.47
C VAL A 55 4.68 -2.48 -8.17
N GLU A 56 3.47 -2.48 -8.74
CA GLU A 56 2.85 -1.25 -9.23
C GLU A 56 2.46 -0.39 -8.02
N ILE A 57 3.14 0.74 -7.84
CA ILE A 57 2.93 1.67 -6.73
C ILE A 57 2.50 3.03 -7.26
N ASP A 58 1.73 3.76 -6.46
CA ASP A 58 1.40 5.16 -6.71
C ASP A 58 2.49 6.03 -6.09
N ALA A 59 3.44 6.46 -6.93
CA ALA A 59 4.61 7.24 -6.51
C ALA A 59 4.22 8.60 -5.91
N ASP A 60 3.14 9.21 -6.41
CA ASP A 60 2.66 10.52 -5.93
C ASP A 60 1.98 10.40 -4.56
N GLY A 61 1.51 9.19 -4.21
CA GLY A 61 0.87 8.89 -2.93
C GLY A 61 1.81 8.37 -1.84
N VAL A 62 3.12 8.31 -2.09
CA VAL A 62 4.08 7.80 -1.10
C VAL A 62 4.25 8.80 0.06
N GLU A 63 3.94 8.35 1.27
CA GLU A 63 4.09 9.17 2.49
C GLU A 63 5.28 8.68 3.30
N ILE A 64 6.16 9.60 3.72
CA ILE A 64 7.41 9.25 4.38
C ILE A 64 7.57 10.10 5.63
N ASN A 65 7.84 9.44 6.75
CA ASN A 65 8.04 10.07 8.05
C ASN A 65 9.43 9.69 8.57
N LEU A 66 10.30 10.69 8.69
CA LEU A 66 11.57 10.57 9.37
C LEU A 66 11.43 11.12 10.79
N SER A 67 11.57 10.26 11.79
CA SER A 67 11.62 10.65 13.20
C SER A 67 13.03 10.41 13.74
N GLN A 68 13.64 11.46 14.28
CA GLN A 68 14.91 11.36 15.00
C GLN A 68 14.63 11.49 16.50
N THR A 69 15.04 10.50 17.28
CA THR A 69 15.00 10.56 18.74
C THR A 69 16.42 10.74 19.29
N GLN A 70 16.56 10.91 20.61
CA GLN A 70 17.91 10.98 21.21
C GLN A 70 18.73 9.69 21.04
N ARG A 71 18.10 8.55 20.72
CA ARG A 71 18.75 7.23 20.67
C ARG A 71 18.77 6.59 19.27
N GLU A 72 17.79 6.88 18.41
CA GLU A 72 17.65 6.23 17.11
C GLU A 72 17.08 7.17 16.05
N ASN A 73 17.40 6.87 14.80
CA ASN A 73 16.79 7.46 13.61
C ASN A 73 15.85 6.42 13.00
N ARG A 74 14.59 6.82 12.77
CA ARG A 74 13.55 5.95 12.23
C ARG A 74 12.89 6.56 11.02
N LEU A 75 12.90 5.84 9.90
CA LEU A 75 12.23 6.18 8.66
C LEU A 75 11.05 5.24 8.45
N VAL A 76 9.86 5.78 8.24
CA VAL A 76 8.64 5.04 7.93
C VAL A 76 8.14 5.49 6.58
N ALA A 77 8.01 4.58 5.62
CA ALA A 77 7.38 4.84 4.34
C ALA A 77 6.06 4.06 4.23
N ASN A 78 4.99 4.76 3.89
CA ASN A 78 3.71 4.19 3.51
C ASN A 78 3.58 4.33 2.00
N ILE A 79 3.61 3.21 1.29
CA ILE A 79 3.62 3.16 -0.17
C ILE A 79 2.27 2.60 -0.63
N PRO A 80 1.39 3.42 -1.23
CA PRO A 80 0.14 2.93 -1.77
C PRO A 80 0.37 2.05 -2.99
N LEU A 81 -0.36 0.94 -3.04
CA LEU A 81 -0.31 0.03 -4.17
C LEU A 81 -1.35 0.44 -5.21
N LEU A 82 -0.94 0.44 -6.47
CA LEU A 82 -1.89 0.46 -7.58
C LEU A 82 -2.54 -0.93 -7.64
N ALA A 83 -3.87 -0.96 -7.67
CA ALA A 83 -4.62 -2.21 -7.64
C ALA A 83 -4.13 -3.14 -8.77
N ALA A 84 -3.67 -4.34 -8.40
CA ALA A 84 -3.10 -5.29 -9.35
C ALA A 84 -4.00 -5.49 -10.58
N PRO A 85 -3.46 -5.57 -11.81
CA PRO A 85 -4.24 -5.71 -13.04
C PRO A 85 -5.17 -6.96 -13.14
N GLY A 86 -5.25 -7.80 -12.11
CA GLY A 86 -6.07 -9.03 -12.07
C GLY A 86 -7.41 -8.93 -11.33
N ALA A 87 -7.64 -7.91 -10.50
CA ALA A 87 -8.84 -7.85 -9.64
C ALA A 87 -10.17 -7.67 -10.41
N ARG A 88 -10.11 -7.22 -11.67
CA ARG A 88 -11.30 -6.93 -12.49
C ARG A 88 -11.89 -8.14 -13.23
N ARG A 89 -11.25 -9.32 -13.22
CA ARG A 89 -11.59 -10.40 -14.19
C ARG A 89 -12.42 -11.58 -13.65
N ARG A 90 -12.93 -11.55 -12.42
CA ARG A 90 -13.67 -12.68 -11.82
C ARG A 90 -15.19 -12.49 -11.63
N SER A 91 -15.79 -11.40 -12.10
CA SER A 91 -17.24 -11.13 -11.93
C SER A 91 -18.08 -11.32 -13.20
N ARG A 92 -17.72 -12.27 -14.07
CA ARG A 92 -18.61 -12.72 -15.15
C ARG A 92 -18.66 -14.24 -15.20
N LYS A 93 -19.59 -14.83 -14.46
CA LYS A 93 -20.23 -16.09 -14.84
C LYS A 93 -21.61 -16.17 -14.21
#